data_AF-A0A5C7XPI2-F1
#
_entry.id   AF-A0A5C7XPI2-F1
#
_cell.length_a   1.000
_cell.length_b   1.000
_cell.length_c   1.000
_cell.angle_alpha   90.00
_cell.angle_beta   90.00
_cell.angle_gamma   90.00
#
_symmetry.space_group_name_H-M   'P 1'
#
loop_
_entity.id
_entity.type
_entity.pdbx_description
1 polymer ?
#
loop_
_entity_poly.entity_id
_entity_poly.type
_entity_poly.pdbx_seq_one_letter_code
_entity_poly.pdbx_strand_id
1 'polypeptide(L)'
;MKAWLSALIGILGSWVANHIPTFDTSLRNLLLVGITTAILALAILNARRLQAYARLYSVANLRGLWAGMALDEILSSDYQHSTCLDIKVTRGFGLFLKDDGVFKKLILEKKSQKARKIRILLHYPCLESQHLSKRAIANHKTLDEYIDDLFKVLWTLYSHSEDANTGEKISVRFYVSETDAEWRFYILENDHGKKTLYFNHYDDAMSGAKSRMLKVSEGQHSLCDELKKTFDDIFNNSSFEVVENHKSPKLLNTDRCGHPACEQRIRTSFNRHFRHE
;
A
#
# COMPACT_ATOMS: atom_id res chain seq x y z
N MET A 1 28.90 -19.13 -1.16
CA MET A 1 28.25 -18.28 -0.13
C MET A 1 28.11 -18.96 1.26
N LYS A 2 28.80 -20.08 1.55
CA LYS A 2 28.74 -20.76 2.87
C LYS A 2 29.99 -20.55 3.76
N ALA A 3 31.13 -20.15 3.20
CA ALA A 3 32.39 -20.05 3.96
C ALA A 3 32.48 -18.78 4.83
N TRP A 4 31.89 -17.66 4.39
CA TRP A 4 31.99 -16.38 5.09
C TRP A 4 31.16 -16.33 6.38
N LEU A 5 30.04 -17.06 6.43
CA LEU A 5 29.18 -17.13 7.62
C LEU A 5 29.88 -17.89 8.76
N SER A 6 30.58 -18.98 8.44
CA SER A 6 31.36 -19.75 9.40
C SER A 6 32.52 -18.94 9.98
N ALA A 7 33.19 -18.14 9.14
CA ALA A 7 34.27 -17.25 9.57
C ALA A 7 33.76 -16.13 10.50
N LEU A 8 32.61 -15.53 10.18
CA LEU A 8 31.99 -14.50 11.02
C LEU A 8 31.56 -15.04 12.39
N ILE A 9 30.99 -16.25 12.44
CA ILE A 9 30.62 -16.92 13.70
C ILE A 9 31.87 -17.26 14.52
N GLY A 10 32.96 -17.71 13.87
CA GLY A 10 34.23 -17.99 14.54
C GLY A 10 34.88 -16.73 15.14
N ILE A 11 34.89 -15.62 14.41
CA ILE A 11 35.44 -14.34 14.87
C ILE A 11 34.61 -13.77 16.03
N LEU A 12 33.27 -13.82 15.93
CA LEU A 12 32.37 -13.40 17.01
C LEU A 12 32.52 -14.28 18.26
N GLY A 13 32.62 -15.60 18.09
CA GLY A 13 32.84 -16.52 19.21
C GLY A 13 34.17 -16.28 19.92
N SER A 14 35.24 -16.01 19.17
CA SER A 14 36.55 -15.70 19.73
C SER A 14 36.60 -14.33 20.41
N TRP A 15 35.92 -13.31 19.85
CA TRP A 15 35.82 -11.99 20.46
C TRP A 15 35.05 -12.02 21.78
N VAL A 16 33.91 -12.73 21.81
CA VAL A 16 33.11 -12.94 23.03
C VAL A 16 33.91 -13.69 24.08
N ALA A 17 34.65 -14.75 23.72
CA ALA A 17 35.46 -15.52 24.66
C ALA A 17 36.57 -14.67 25.32
N ASN A 18 37.14 -13.70 24.59
CA ASN A 18 38.21 -12.84 25.08
C ASN A 18 37.74 -11.60 25.87
N HIS A 19 36.44 -11.31 25.92
CA HIS A 19 35.89 -10.10 26.57
C HIS A 19 35.00 -10.42 27.77
N ILE A 20 34.99 -11.66 28.28
CA ILE A 20 34.28 -12.02 29.52
C ILE A 20 35.19 -11.71 30.72
N PRO A 21 34.89 -10.68 31.54
CA PRO A 21 35.63 -10.42 32.77
C PRO A 21 35.22 -11.46 33.82
N THR A 22 36.19 -11.95 34.59
CA THR A 22 35.96 -12.82 35.74
C THR A 22 35.51 -12.01 36.95
N PHE A 23 34.22 -11.65 37.06
CA PHE A 23 33.57 -11.25 38.32
C PHE A 23 32.05 -11.51 38.30
N ASP A 24 31.51 -11.91 39.46
CA ASP A 24 30.17 -12.38 39.85
C ASP A 24 28.97 -12.20 38.87
N THR A 25 28.73 -13.24 38.06
CA THR A 25 27.87 -13.21 36.85
C THR A 25 26.87 -14.38 36.76
N SER A 26 26.72 -15.21 37.78
CA SER A 26 26.17 -16.57 37.63
C SER A 26 24.72 -16.61 37.13
N LEU A 27 23.80 -15.82 37.70
CA LEU A 27 22.37 -15.91 37.38
C LEU A 27 22.00 -15.23 36.04
N ARG A 28 22.55 -14.03 35.77
CA ARG A 28 22.30 -13.32 34.50
C ARG A 28 22.89 -14.06 33.31
N ASN A 29 24.08 -14.65 33.45
CA ASN A 29 24.68 -15.44 32.40
C ASN A 29 23.95 -16.78 32.21
N LEU A 30 23.50 -17.44 33.28
CA LEU A 30 22.65 -18.63 33.15
C LEU A 30 21.33 -18.31 32.44
N LEU A 31 20.70 -17.17 32.74
CA LEU A 31 19.47 -16.74 32.08
C LEU A 31 19.71 -16.41 30.60
N LEU A 32 20.78 -15.70 30.27
CA LEU A 32 21.16 -15.42 28.88
C LEU A 32 21.45 -16.71 28.11
N VAL A 33 22.24 -17.62 28.68
CA VAL A 33 22.53 -18.93 28.06
C VAL A 33 21.25 -19.73 27.89
N GLY A 34 20.37 -19.76 28.90
CA GLY A 34 19.07 -20.43 28.86
C GLY A 34 18.12 -19.87 27.81
N ILE A 35 18.01 -18.54 27.71
CA ILE A 35 17.20 -17.87 26.69
C ILE A 35 17.77 -18.16 25.30
N THR A 36 19.09 -18.05 25.13
CA THR A 36 19.75 -18.27 23.84
C THR A 36 19.61 -19.73 23.40
N THR A 37 19.76 -20.69 24.31
CA THR A 37 19.54 -22.12 24.01
C THR A 37 18.07 -22.43 23.75
N ALA A 38 17.13 -21.83 24.47
CA ALA A 38 15.70 -21.99 24.20
C ALA A 38 15.31 -21.43 22.82
N ILE A 39 15.82 -20.24 22.45
CA ILE A 39 15.62 -19.65 21.12
C ILE A 39 16.23 -20.54 20.04
N LEU A 40 17.45 -21.04 20.26
CA LEU A 40 18.14 -21.92 19.31
C LEU A 40 17.40 -23.26 19.14
N ALA A 41 16.93 -23.86 20.24
CA ALA A 41 16.14 -25.09 20.23
C ALA A 41 14.80 -24.87 19.50
N LEU A 42 14.10 -23.77 19.78
CA LEU A 42 12.90 -23.36 19.05
C LEU A 42 13.18 -23.17 17.56
N ALA A 43 14.31 -22.57 17.21
CA ALA A 43 14.72 -22.36 15.83
C ALA A 43 15.04 -23.68 15.11
N ILE A 44 15.68 -24.64 15.79
CA ILE A 44 15.96 -25.98 15.27
C ILE A 44 14.66 -26.77 15.09
N LEU A 45 13.79 -26.79 16.10
CA LEU A 45 12.50 -27.46 16.06
C LEU A 45 11.59 -26.90 14.96
N ASN A 46 11.72 -25.60 14.66
CA ASN A 46 10.97 -24.92 13.60
C ASN A 46 11.82 -24.65 12.34
N ALA A 47 12.95 -25.32 12.15
CA ALA A 47 13.91 -25.00 11.08
C ALA A 47 13.29 -25.03 9.69
N ARG A 48 12.36 -25.97 9.43
CA ARG A 48 11.63 -26.04 8.16
C ARG A 48 10.71 -24.83 7.94
N ARG A 49 10.03 -24.36 8.99
CA ARG A 49 9.19 -23.16 8.94
C ARG A 49 10.04 -21.91 8.77
N LEU A 50 11.12 -21.78 9.54
CA LEU A 50 12.08 -20.67 9.40
C LEU A 50 12.72 -20.64 8.02
N GLN A 51 13.06 -21.79 7.44
CA GLN A 51 13.55 -21.89 6.07
C GLN A 51 12.49 -21.47 5.05
N ALA A 52 11.23 -21.84 5.25
CA ALA A 52 10.12 -21.39 4.40
C ALA A 52 9.91 -19.87 4.51
N TYR A 53 9.92 -19.30 5.72
CA TYR A 53 9.85 -17.85 5.94
C TYR A 53 11.04 -17.11 5.37
N ALA A 54 12.26 -17.64 5.53
CA ALA A 54 13.46 -17.06 4.94
C ALA A 54 13.44 -17.12 3.41
N ARG A 55 12.95 -18.23 2.83
CA ARG A 55 12.70 -18.35 1.40
C ARG A 55 11.66 -17.35 0.94
N LEU A 56 10.56 -17.20 1.67
CA LEU A 56 9.51 -16.23 1.36
C LEU A 56 10.06 -14.80 1.43
N TYR A 57 10.90 -14.49 2.42
CA TYR A 57 11.59 -13.21 2.54
C TYR A 57 12.56 -12.96 1.38
N SER A 58 13.31 -13.98 0.95
CA SER A 58 14.26 -13.86 -0.16
C SER A 58 13.56 -13.82 -1.54
N VAL A 59 12.50 -14.61 -1.74
CA VAL A 59 11.75 -14.72 -2.99
C VAL A 59 10.85 -13.51 -3.18
N ALA A 60 10.16 -13.09 -2.11
CA ALA A 60 9.36 -11.86 -2.12
C ALA A 60 10.23 -10.60 -1.97
N ASN A 61 11.57 -10.71 -1.86
CA ASN A 61 12.51 -9.59 -1.77
C ASN A 61 12.04 -8.49 -0.81
N LEU A 62 11.60 -8.89 0.38
CA LEU A 62 11.05 -7.99 1.40
C LEU A 62 12.18 -7.09 1.92
N ARG A 63 11.95 -5.77 1.88
CA ARG A 63 12.91 -4.73 2.30
C ARG A 63 12.56 -4.08 3.63
N GLY A 64 11.45 -4.47 4.24
CA GLY A 64 11.07 -4.03 5.58
C GLY A 64 9.59 -3.70 5.71
N LEU A 65 9.17 -3.46 6.95
CA LEU A 65 7.85 -3.00 7.33
C LEU A 65 7.95 -1.52 7.73
N TRP A 66 7.23 -0.65 7.03
CA TRP A 66 7.36 0.79 7.14
C TRP A 66 6.05 1.43 7.61
N ALA A 67 6.14 2.50 8.38
CA ALA A 67 4.99 3.24 8.91
C ALA A 67 5.33 4.71 9.19
N GLY A 68 4.31 5.57 9.22
CA GLY A 68 4.46 6.99 9.58
C GLY A 68 5.50 7.71 8.74
N MET A 69 6.29 8.60 9.37
CA MET A 69 7.29 9.43 8.67
C MET A 69 8.30 8.60 7.87
N ALA A 70 8.74 7.45 8.38
CA ALA A 70 9.69 6.60 7.68
C ALA A 70 9.11 6.02 6.38
N LEU A 71 7.79 5.72 6.36
CA LEU A 71 7.09 5.32 5.14
C LEU A 71 6.96 6.50 4.17
N ASP A 72 6.64 7.70 4.67
CA ASP A 72 6.50 8.91 3.86
C ASP A 72 7.82 9.26 3.16
N GLU A 73 8.95 9.20 3.89
CA GLU A 73 10.28 9.48 3.36
C GLU A 73 10.67 8.50 2.24
N ILE A 74 10.49 7.19 2.49
CA ILE A 74 10.89 6.18 1.53
C ILE A 74 9.98 6.16 0.28
N LEU A 75 8.67 6.39 0.45
CA LEU A 75 7.74 6.57 -0.67
C LEU A 75 8.08 7.83 -1.46
N SER A 76 8.43 8.94 -0.79
CA SER A 76 8.83 10.19 -1.44
C SER A 76 10.07 9.99 -2.31
N SER A 77 11.07 9.28 -1.80
CA SER A 77 12.28 8.95 -2.55
C SER A 77 11.96 8.10 -3.79
N ASP A 78 11.21 7.01 -3.63
CA ASP A 78 10.86 6.15 -4.77
C ASP A 78 9.96 6.89 -5.79
N TYR A 79 9.05 7.75 -5.32
CA TYR A 79 8.16 8.55 -6.15
C TYR A 79 8.91 9.54 -7.05
N GLN A 80 9.94 10.21 -6.54
CA GLN A 80 10.75 11.14 -7.34
C GLN A 80 11.39 10.46 -8.55
N HIS A 81 11.80 9.20 -8.40
CA HIS A 81 12.43 8.40 -9.44
C HIS A 81 11.42 7.67 -10.33
N SER A 82 10.16 7.57 -9.94
CA SER A 82 9.14 6.85 -10.73
C SER A 82 8.62 7.67 -11.92
N THR A 83 8.18 6.98 -12.96
CA THR A 83 7.37 7.51 -14.08
C THR A 83 6.00 6.87 -14.18
N CYS A 84 5.81 5.70 -13.57
CA CYS A 84 4.49 5.14 -13.36
C CYS A 84 4.23 4.95 -11.86
N LEU A 85 3.00 5.24 -11.45
CA LEU A 85 2.50 4.97 -10.12
C LEU A 85 1.12 4.31 -10.23
N ASP A 86 1.02 3.09 -9.72
CA ASP A 86 -0.24 2.37 -9.61
C ASP A 86 -0.66 2.33 -8.15
N ILE A 87 -1.90 2.74 -7.85
CA ILE A 87 -2.45 2.78 -6.50
C ILE A 87 -3.75 1.99 -6.49
N LYS A 88 -3.80 0.92 -5.69
CA LYS A 88 -5.05 0.18 -5.42
C LYS A 88 -5.45 0.34 -3.97
N VAL A 89 -6.59 1.01 -3.75
CA VAL A 89 -7.15 1.29 -2.42
C VAL A 89 -8.67 1.30 -2.46
N THR A 90 -9.34 1.30 -1.31
CA THR A 90 -10.82 1.30 -1.28
C THR A 90 -11.40 2.63 -1.75
N ARG A 91 -10.96 3.75 -1.16
CA ARG A 91 -11.45 5.12 -1.49
C ARG A 91 -10.39 6.22 -1.55
N GLY A 92 -9.22 6.01 -0.97
CA GLY A 92 -8.12 6.97 -0.98
C GLY A 92 -8.21 8.22 -0.09
N PHE A 93 -9.34 8.58 0.54
CA PHE A 93 -9.48 9.85 1.29
C PHE A 93 -8.34 10.15 2.28
N GLY A 94 -7.97 9.19 3.12
CA GLY A 94 -6.89 9.39 4.10
C GLY A 94 -5.50 9.56 3.48
N LEU A 95 -5.33 9.17 2.21
CA LEU A 95 -4.07 9.29 1.48
C LEU A 95 -3.99 10.57 0.64
N PHE A 96 -5.13 11.04 0.12
CA PHE A 96 -5.18 12.17 -0.81
C PHE A 96 -5.71 13.48 -0.20
N LEU A 97 -6.50 13.46 0.88
CA LEU A 97 -7.16 14.68 1.40
C LEU A 97 -6.78 15.07 2.81
N LYS A 98 -6.46 14.11 3.68
CA LYS A 98 -5.96 14.43 5.02
C LYS A 98 -4.59 15.10 4.95
N ASP A 99 -4.29 15.98 5.90
CA ASP A 99 -3.04 16.75 5.94
C ASP A 99 -1.80 15.86 6.10
N ASP A 100 -1.94 14.72 6.76
CA ASP A 100 -0.91 13.69 6.86
C ASP A 100 -0.93 12.69 5.69
N GLY A 101 -1.79 12.89 4.69
CA GLY A 101 -1.93 12.01 3.55
C GLY A 101 -0.69 12.00 2.65
N VAL A 102 -0.03 10.85 2.54
CA VAL A 102 1.22 10.73 1.76
C VAL A 102 1.05 11.16 0.30
N PHE A 103 -0.05 10.81 -0.35
CA PHE A 103 -0.28 11.17 -1.75
C PHE A 103 -0.79 12.60 -1.93
N LYS A 104 -1.41 13.20 -0.90
CA LYS A 104 -1.67 14.65 -0.88
C LYS A 104 -0.36 15.41 -1.03
N LYS A 105 0.62 15.09 -0.19
CA LYS A 105 1.94 15.73 -0.19
C LYS A 105 2.71 15.47 -1.49
N LEU A 106 2.73 14.22 -1.96
CA LEU A 106 3.54 13.81 -3.11
C LEU A 106 2.98 14.25 -4.47
N ILE A 107 1.66 14.20 -4.63
CA ILE A 107 0.99 14.45 -5.91
C ILE A 107 0.43 15.87 -5.91
N LEU A 108 -0.47 16.18 -4.96
CA LEU A 108 -1.30 17.38 -5.01
C LEU A 108 -0.55 18.66 -4.60
N GLU A 109 0.30 18.59 -3.58
CA GLU A 109 1.00 19.77 -3.03
C GLU A 109 2.33 20.06 -3.76
N LYS A 110 3.10 19.01 -4.09
CA LYS A 110 4.44 19.18 -4.68
C LYS A 110 4.42 19.56 -6.17
N LYS A 111 3.28 19.42 -6.86
CA LYS A 111 3.03 19.73 -8.29
C LYS A 111 4.27 19.57 -9.18
N SER A 112 4.48 18.36 -9.68
CA SER A 112 5.66 18.05 -10.51
C SER A 112 5.40 18.30 -11.99
N GLN A 113 6.33 18.95 -12.68
CA GLN A 113 6.34 19.05 -14.15
C GLN A 113 6.80 17.75 -14.84
N LYS A 114 7.27 16.75 -14.07
CA LYS A 114 7.68 15.46 -14.63
C LYS A 114 6.46 14.74 -15.20
N ALA A 115 6.57 14.29 -16.46
CA ALA A 115 5.55 13.47 -17.09
C ALA A 115 5.45 12.12 -16.35
N ARG A 116 4.43 11.97 -15.50
CA ARG A 116 4.18 10.74 -14.72
C ARG A 116 2.78 10.24 -14.98
N LYS A 117 2.65 8.94 -15.25
CA LYS A 117 1.36 8.26 -15.37
C LYS A 117 0.95 7.73 -14.00
N ILE A 118 -0.22 8.12 -13.52
CA ILE A 118 -0.77 7.68 -12.25
C ILE A 118 -2.08 6.93 -12.52
N ARG A 119 -2.15 5.65 -12.17
CA ARG A 119 -3.37 4.84 -12.30
C ARG A 119 -3.90 4.50 -10.92
N ILE A 120 -5.17 4.76 -10.69
CA ILE A 120 -5.80 4.55 -9.39
C ILE A 120 -6.98 3.60 -9.55
N LEU A 121 -6.95 2.48 -8.81
CA LEU A 121 -8.06 1.56 -8.65
C LEU A 121 -8.74 1.80 -7.31
N LEU A 122 -10.04 2.10 -7.38
CA LEU A 122 -10.92 2.31 -6.23
C LEU A 122 -12.01 1.23 -6.20
N HIS A 123 -12.52 0.92 -5.01
CA HIS A 123 -13.65 0.00 -4.90
C HIS A 123 -14.95 0.73 -5.26
N TYR A 124 -15.82 0.08 -6.02
CA TYR A 124 -17.10 0.67 -6.44
C TYR A 124 -17.96 1.05 -5.22
N PRO A 125 -18.55 2.27 -5.16
CA PRO A 125 -19.31 2.78 -4.01
C PRO A 125 -20.71 2.16 -3.90
N CYS A 126 -20.77 0.87 -3.57
CA CYS A 126 -22.01 0.13 -3.33
C CYS A 126 -22.40 0.19 -1.84
N LEU A 127 -23.65 0.59 -1.55
CA LEU A 127 -24.21 0.60 -0.20
C LEU A 127 -24.36 -0.81 0.40
N GLU A 128 -24.41 -1.85 -0.43
CA GLU A 128 -24.49 -3.24 0.02
C GLU A 128 -23.12 -3.93 0.15
N SER A 129 -22.03 -3.22 -0.18
CA SER A 129 -20.69 -3.80 -0.02
C SER A 129 -20.33 -3.94 1.47
N GLN A 130 -20.11 -5.19 1.88
CA GLN A 130 -19.65 -5.50 3.24
C GLN A 130 -18.27 -4.90 3.50
N HIS A 131 -17.37 -4.94 2.51
CA HIS A 131 -16.06 -4.31 2.61
C HIS A 131 -16.19 -2.82 2.90
N LEU A 132 -16.97 -2.08 2.10
CA LEU A 132 -17.16 -0.63 2.33
C LEU A 132 -17.75 -0.34 3.70
N SER A 133 -18.72 -1.13 4.15
CA SER A 133 -19.32 -1.01 5.48
C SER A 133 -18.28 -1.16 6.59
N LYS A 134 -17.46 -2.23 6.54
CA LYS A 134 -16.36 -2.44 7.49
C LYS A 134 -15.36 -1.29 7.46
N ARG A 135 -14.98 -0.84 6.26
CA ARG A 135 -14.03 0.28 6.11
C ARG A 135 -14.60 1.60 6.62
N ALA A 136 -15.92 1.84 6.51
CA ALA A 136 -16.57 3.01 7.08
C ALA A 136 -16.50 3.01 8.61
N ILE A 137 -16.80 1.86 9.23
CA ILE A 137 -16.67 1.64 10.68
C ILE A 137 -15.23 1.87 11.15
N ALA A 138 -14.24 1.31 10.45
CA ALA A 138 -12.81 1.49 10.75
C ALA A 138 -12.33 2.95 10.66
N ASN A 139 -13.13 3.83 10.05
CA ASN A 139 -12.86 5.26 9.94
C ASN A 139 -13.84 6.12 10.77
N HIS A 140 -14.65 5.50 11.64
CA HIS A 140 -15.66 6.15 12.46
C HIS A 140 -16.61 7.04 11.65
N LYS A 141 -17.09 6.51 10.52
CA LYS A 141 -18.00 7.19 9.60
C LYS A 141 -19.20 6.31 9.27
N THR A 142 -20.31 6.94 8.91
CA THR A 142 -21.41 6.24 8.23
C THR A 142 -20.98 5.85 6.82
N LEU A 143 -21.63 4.83 6.24
CA LEU A 143 -21.34 4.40 4.88
C LEU A 143 -21.61 5.52 3.85
N ASP A 144 -22.66 6.30 4.08
CA ASP A 144 -22.99 7.46 3.26
C ASP A 144 -21.89 8.51 3.25
N GLU A 145 -21.39 8.92 4.42
CA GLU A 145 -20.26 9.86 4.52
C GLU A 145 -19.00 9.27 3.89
N TYR A 146 -18.80 7.96 4.02
CA TYR A 146 -17.66 7.26 3.43
C TYR A 146 -17.67 7.32 1.90
N ILE A 147 -18.85 7.15 1.29
CA ILE A 147 -19.08 7.32 -0.15
C ILE A 147 -18.98 8.79 -0.56
N ASP A 148 -19.51 9.74 0.22
CA ASP A 148 -19.39 11.17 -0.09
C ASP A 148 -17.93 11.63 -0.15
N ASP A 149 -17.12 11.17 0.81
CA ASP A 149 -15.68 11.43 0.84
C ASP A 149 -14.93 10.90 -0.40
N LEU A 150 -15.39 9.81 -1.01
CA LEU A 150 -14.82 9.31 -2.27
C LEU A 150 -15.00 10.35 -3.37
N PHE A 151 -16.17 11.00 -3.49
CA PHE A 151 -16.40 12.00 -4.53
C PHE A 151 -15.58 13.28 -4.32
N LYS A 152 -15.26 13.65 -3.07
CA LYS A 152 -14.27 14.70 -2.78
C LYS A 152 -12.87 14.34 -3.32
N VAL A 153 -12.47 13.08 -3.15
CA VAL A 153 -11.19 12.57 -3.69
C VAL A 153 -11.20 12.64 -5.20
N LEU A 154 -12.28 12.17 -5.84
CA LEU A 154 -12.42 12.22 -7.30
C LEU A 154 -12.32 13.64 -7.84
N TRP A 155 -13.04 14.59 -7.23
CA TRP A 155 -12.99 16.00 -7.64
C TRP A 155 -11.57 16.57 -7.52
N THR A 156 -10.87 16.25 -6.43
CA THR A 156 -9.51 16.76 -6.20
C THR A 156 -8.51 16.18 -7.22
N LEU A 157 -8.60 14.88 -7.51
CA LEU A 157 -7.73 14.23 -8.50
C LEU A 157 -8.03 14.71 -9.93
N TYR A 158 -9.31 14.93 -10.23
CA TYR A 158 -9.76 15.52 -11.49
C TYR A 158 -9.18 16.93 -11.66
N SER A 159 -9.36 17.80 -10.67
CA SER A 159 -8.85 19.18 -10.70
C SER A 159 -7.32 19.23 -10.84
N HIS A 160 -6.59 18.30 -10.19
CA HIS A 160 -5.15 18.19 -10.37
C HIS A 160 -4.76 17.78 -11.79
N SER A 161 -5.54 16.91 -12.44
CA SER A 161 -5.25 16.45 -13.80
C SER A 161 -5.49 17.53 -14.87
N GLU A 162 -6.34 18.51 -14.58
CA GLU A 162 -6.61 19.66 -15.45
C GLU A 162 -5.63 20.83 -15.19
N ASP A 163 -4.83 20.79 -14.12
CA ASP A 163 -3.86 21.83 -13.79
C ASP A 163 -2.67 21.79 -14.76
N ALA A 164 -2.52 22.85 -15.57
CA ALA A 164 -1.40 22.99 -16.50
C ALA A 164 -0.02 23.08 -15.80
N ASN A 165 0.02 23.27 -14.48
CA ASN A 165 1.23 23.32 -13.69
C ASN A 165 1.73 21.94 -13.23
N THR A 166 1.15 20.85 -13.71
CA THR A 166 1.64 19.49 -13.47
C THR A 166 1.77 18.70 -14.77
N GLY A 167 2.82 17.88 -14.88
CA GLY A 167 3.02 16.92 -15.97
C GLY A 167 2.33 15.59 -15.72
N GLU A 168 1.62 15.45 -14.59
CA GLU A 168 1.08 14.19 -14.12
C GLU A 168 -0.31 13.91 -14.72
N LYS A 169 -0.51 12.69 -15.23
CA LYS A 169 -1.80 12.25 -15.78
C LYS A 169 -2.40 11.18 -14.89
N ILE A 170 -3.52 11.49 -14.23
CA ILE A 170 -4.20 10.60 -13.30
C ILE A 170 -5.41 9.96 -13.96
N SER A 171 -5.47 8.63 -14.01
CA SER A 171 -6.64 7.88 -14.46
C SER A 171 -7.21 7.07 -13.31
N VAL A 172 -8.46 7.35 -12.92
CA VAL A 172 -9.16 6.66 -11.84
C VAL A 172 -10.18 5.69 -12.43
N ARG A 173 -10.16 4.44 -11.98
CA ARG A 173 -11.14 3.40 -12.35
C ARG A 173 -11.63 2.65 -11.12
N PHE A 174 -12.80 2.03 -11.26
CA PHE A 174 -13.51 1.32 -10.22
C PHE A 174 -13.64 -0.15 -10.54
N TYR A 175 -13.43 -1.00 -9.55
CA TYR A 175 -13.67 -2.44 -9.60
C TYR A 175 -14.75 -2.85 -8.60
N VAL A 176 -15.43 -3.97 -8.86
CA VAL A 176 -16.54 -4.48 -8.04
C VAL A 176 -16.14 -5.74 -7.24
N SER A 177 -15.05 -6.40 -7.63
CA SER A 177 -14.57 -7.65 -7.02
C SER A 177 -14.30 -7.49 -5.52
N GLU A 178 -15.08 -8.19 -4.69
CA GLU A 178 -14.89 -8.25 -3.24
C GLU A 178 -13.64 -9.05 -2.83
N THR A 179 -13.26 -10.08 -3.62
CA THR A 179 -12.03 -10.86 -3.35
C THR A 179 -10.77 -10.02 -3.47
N ASP A 180 -10.77 -9.06 -4.41
CA ASP A 180 -9.65 -8.14 -4.57
C ASP A 180 -9.70 -6.99 -3.55
N ALA A 181 -10.81 -6.79 -2.84
CA ALA A 181 -11.00 -5.61 -2.01
C ALA A 181 -10.11 -5.56 -0.76
N GLU A 182 -9.65 -6.73 -0.30
CA GLU A 182 -8.92 -6.92 0.96
C GLU A 182 -7.49 -6.37 0.94
N TRP A 183 -6.89 -6.26 -0.24
CA TRP A 183 -5.51 -5.83 -0.41
C TRP A 183 -5.41 -4.39 -0.86
N ARG A 184 -4.51 -3.65 -0.21
CA ARG A 184 -4.08 -2.32 -0.67
C ARG A 184 -2.61 -2.36 -1.04
N PHE A 185 -2.28 -1.72 -2.15
CA PHE A 185 -0.90 -1.66 -2.58
C PHE A 185 -0.62 -0.50 -3.52
N TYR A 186 0.65 -0.12 -3.56
CA TYR A 186 1.21 0.91 -4.43
C TYR A 186 2.37 0.30 -5.19
N ILE A 187 2.44 0.50 -6.50
CA ILE A 187 3.54 0.04 -7.34
C ILE A 187 4.16 1.26 -8.01
N LEU A 188 5.45 1.47 -7.77
CA LEU A 188 6.23 2.54 -8.35
C LEU A 188 7.21 1.94 -9.35
N GLU A 189 7.14 2.40 -10.60
CA GLU A 189 8.01 1.95 -11.68
C GLU A 189 8.83 3.13 -12.20
N ASN A 190 10.14 2.95 -12.34
CA ASN A 190 11.04 3.97 -12.85
C ASN A 190 11.28 3.84 -14.37
N ASP A 191 12.09 4.74 -14.92
CA ASP A 191 12.39 4.81 -16.36
C ASP A 191 13.15 3.60 -16.90
N HIS A 192 13.69 2.76 -16.02
CA HIS A 192 14.37 1.52 -16.37
C HIS A 192 13.46 0.29 -16.20
N GLY A 193 12.17 0.49 -15.94
CA GLY A 193 11.21 -0.58 -15.68
C GLY A 193 11.33 -1.21 -14.30
N LYS A 194 12.20 -0.67 -13.42
CA LYS A 194 12.39 -1.23 -12.07
C LYS A 194 11.19 -0.94 -11.20
N LYS A 195 10.61 -1.99 -10.61
CA LYS A 195 9.39 -1.88 -9.79
C LYS A 195 9.68 -1.94 -8.29
N THR A 196 8.93 -1.15 -7.54
CA THR A 196 8.88 -1.21 -6.08
C THR A 196 7.43 -1.29 -5.63
N LEU A 197 7.13 -2.32 -4.85
CA LEU A 197 5.81 -2.60 -4.32
C LEU A 197 5.75 -2.21 -2.84
N TYR A 198 4.68 -1.53 -2.47
CA TYR A 198 4.27 -1.34 -1.09
C TYR A 198 2.92 -1.99 -0.92
N PHE A 199 2.76 -2.95 -0.01
CA PHE A 199 1.47 -3.62 0.14
C PHE A 199 1.16 -3.95 1.60
N ASN A 200 -0.13 -4.06 1.89
CA ASN A 200 -0.62 -4.66 3.12
C ASN A 200 -2.06 -5.16 2.93
N HIS A 201 -2.50 -6.01 3.84
CA HIS A 201 -3.90 -6.33 4.01
C HIS A 201 -4.62 -5.19 4.75
N TYR A 202 -5.91 -4.98 4.50
CA TYR A 202 -6.70 -4.08 5.34
C TYR A 202 -6.91 -4.66 6.73
N ASP A 203 -6.77 -3.82 7.75
CA ASP A 203 -7.14 -4.16 9.13
C ASP A 203 -8.49 -3.51 9.44
N ASP A 204 -9.49 -4.34 9.79
CA ASP A 204 -10.86 -3.90 10.10
C ASP A 204 -10.92 -2.92 11.28
N ALA A 205 -9.93 -2.92 12.18
CA ALA A 205 -9.85 -2.00 13.31
C ALA A 205 -9.11 -0.69 13.00
N MET A 206 -8.40 -0.60 11.85
CA MET A 206 -7.50 0.52 11.58
C MET A 206 -7.77 1.20 10.22
N SER A 207 -7.74 2.53 10.23
CA SER A 207 -7.74 3.30 8.98
C SER A 207 -6.53 2.94 8.11
N GLY A 208 -6.76 2.77 6.82
CA GLY A 208 -5.71 2.36 5.87
C GLY A 208 -4.53 3.34 5.89
N ALA A 209 -4.78 4.64 5.87
CA ALA A 209 -3.70 5.63 5.85
C ALA A 209 -2.71 5.51 7.05
N LYS A 210 -3.15 4.91 8.16
CA LYS A 210 -2.32 4.71 9.36
C LYS A 210 -1.64 3.35 9.45
N SER A 211 -2.05 2.38 8.63
CA SER A 211 -1.50 1.03 8.74
C SER A 211 -0.13 0.95 8.07
N ARG A 212 0.71 0.04 8.60
CA ARG A 212 2.04 -0.23 8.09
C ARG A 212 1.99 -0.79 6.66
N MET A 213 3.10 -0.73 5.93
CA MET A 213 3.23 -1.29 4.58
C MET A 213 4.52 -2.10 4.47
N LEU A 214 4.43 -3.29 3.86
CA LEU A 214 5.60 -4.06 3.49
C LEU A 214 6.17 -3.52 2.19
N LYS A 215 7.47 -3.19 2.17
CA LYS A 215 8.19 -2.81 0.96
C LYS A 215 8.81 -4.05 0.33
N VAL A 216 8.59 -4.22 -0.97
CA VAL A 216 9.18 -5.26 -1.82
C VAL A 216 9.86 -4.59 -2.99
N SER A 217 11.07 -5.00 -3.32
CA SER A 217 11.71 -4.62 -4.57
C SER A 217 11.52 -5.72 -5.61
N GLU A 218 11.45 -5.35 -6.88
CA GLU A 218 11.42 -6.30 -7.98
C GLU A 218 12.56 -7.33 -7.90
N GLY A 219 12.26 -8.55 -8.35
CA GLY A 219 13.19 -9.67 -8.48
C GLY A 219 12.67 -10.64 -9.56
N GLN A 220 13.41 -11.71 -9.87
CA GLN A 220 12.96 -12.70 -10.85
C GLN A 220 11.72 -13.45 -10.32
N HIS A 221 10.58 -13.32 -11.01
CA HIS A 221 9.29 -13.90 -10.60
C HIS A 221 8.89 -13.49 -9.17
N SER A 222 8.88 -12.18 -8.92
CA SER A 222 8.63 -11.63 -7.59
C SER A 222 7.14 -11.39 -7.33
N LEU A 223 6.77 -11.28 -6.05
CA LEU A 223 5.43 -10.83 -5.62
C LEU A 223 5.06 -9.46 -6.24
N CYS A 224 6.06 -8.63 -6.54
CA CYS A 224 5.85 -7.36 -7.22
C CYS A 224 5.27 -7.55 -8.64
N ASP A 225 5.77 -8.54 -9.38
CA ASP A 225 5.31 -8.82 -10.75
C ASP A 225 3.91 -9.42 -10.75
N GLU A 226 3.60 -10.29 -9.78
CA GLU A 226 2.28 -10.87 -9.61
C GLU A 226 1.23 -9.79 -9.30
N LEU A 227 1.46 -8.93 -8.31
CA LEU A 227 0.53 -7.87 -7.98
C LEU A 227 0.43 -6.79 -9.07
N LYS A 228 1.51 -6.53 -9.81
CA LYS A 228 1.47 -5.66 -10.99
C LYS A 228 0.58 -6.24 -12.08
N LYS A 229 0.72 -7.54 -12.37
CA LYS A 229 -0.13 -8.24 -13.34
C LYS A 229 -1.59 -8.19 -12.90
N THR A 230 -1.89 -8.50 -11.65
CA THR A 230 -3.26 -8.40 -11.10
C THR A 230 -3.80 -6.97 -11.23
N PHE A 231 -3.00 -5.95 -10.92
CA PHE A 231 -3.41 -4.55 -11.11
C PHE A 231 -3.73 -4.26 -12.57
N ASP A 232 -2.86 -4.64 -13.50
CA ASP A 232 -3.05 -4.41 -14.93
C ASP A 232 -4.28 -5.14 -15.46
N ASP A 233 -4.50 -6.39 -15.04
CA ASP A 233 -5.64 -7.20 -15.44
C ASP A 233 -6.94 -6.54 -14.96
N ILE A 234 -7.00 -6.08 -13.70
CA ILE A 234 -8.18 -5.37 -13.19
C ILE A 234 -8.36 -4.02 -13.90
N PHE A 235 -7.30 -3.24 -14.02
CA PHE A 235 -7.36 -1.90 -14.59
C PHE A 235 -7.77 -1.93 -16.07
N ASN A 236 -7.27 -2.89 -16.84
CA ASN A 236 -7.52 -2.93 -18.28
C ASN A 236 -8.82 -3.69 -18.61
N ASN A 237 -9.14 -4.77 -17.89
CA ASN A 237 -10.16 -5.72 -18.32
C ASN A 237 -11.44 -5.72 -17.45
N SER A 238 -11.35 -5.40 -16.16
CA SER A 238 -12.47 -5.57 -15.21
C SER A 238 -12.76 -4.37 -14.32
N SER A 239 -12.39 -3.18 -14.78
CA SER A 239 -12.71 -1.91 -14.11
C SER A 239 -13.33 -0.90 -15.07
N PHE A 240 -13.91 0.17 -14.55
CA PHE A 240 -14.60 1.18 -15.34
C PHE A 240 -14.54 2.56 -14.67
N GLU A 241 -14.79 3.63 -15.42
CA GLU A 241 -14.88 4.98 -14.87
C GLU A 241 -16.28 5.22 -14.30
N VAL A 242 -16.37 5.82 -13.10
CA VAL A 242 -17.64 6.34 -12.56
C VAL A 242 -17.76 7.85 -12.85
N VAL A 243 -16.62 8.54 -12.93
CA VAL A 243 -16.51 9.93 -13.38
C VAL A 243 -15.47 9.98 -14.50
N GLU A 244 -15.80 10.65 -15.60
CA GLU A 244 -14.88 10.82 -16.75
C GLU A 244 -13.59 11.57 -16.34
N ASN A 245 -12.42 10.98 -16.61
CA ASN A 245 -11.13 11.43 -16.04
C ASN A 245 -10.51 12.70 -16.66
N HIS A 246 -10.75 13.00 -17.94
CA HIS A 246 -9.95 13.97 -18.73
C HIS A 246 -10.77 14.82 -19.73
N LYS A 247 -12.06 14.98 -19.48
CA LYS A 247 -12.95 15.89 -20.23
C LYS A 247 -13.84 16.60 -19.24
N SER A 248 -15.01 17.09 -19.65
CA SER A 248 -16.05 17.53 -18.73
C SER A 248 -16.43 16.43 -17.72
N PRO A 249 -16.55 16.73 -16.42
CA PRO A 249 -16.92 15.72 -15.44
C PRO A 249 -18.34 15.21 -15.75
N LYS A 250 -18.43 13.92 -16.06
CA LYS A 250 -19.68 13.23 -16.37
C LYS A 250 -19.76 11.95 -15.58
N LEU A 251 -20.95 11.67 -15.04
CA LEU A 251 -21.25 10.39 -14.42
C LEU A 251 -21.40 9.31 -15.49
N LEU A 252 -20.74 8.18 -15.23
CA LEU A 252 -20.76 6.98 -16.06
C LEU A 252 -21.01 5.77 -15.13
N ASN A 253 -21.54 4.67 -15.68
CA ASN A 253 -21.54 3.37 -15.01
C ASN A 253 -22.10 3.39 -13.56
N THR A 254 -23.16 4.16 -13.29
CA THR A 254 -23.70 4.40 -11.95
C THR A 254 -24.59 3.27 -11.41
N ASP A 255 -24.92 2.30 -12.26
CA ASP A 255 -25.83 1.18 -12.03
C ASP A 255 -25.12 -0.17 -11.91
N ARG A 256 -23.77 -0.18 -11.85
CA ARG A 256 -22.95 -1.39 -11.94
C ARG A 256 -23.18 -2.42 -10.83
N CYS A 257 -23.68 -2.01 -9.67
CA CYS A 257 -24.03 -2.93 -8.60
C CYS A 257 -25.52 -3.36 -8.62
N GLY A 258 -26.33 -2.87 -9.56
CA GLY A 258 -27.74 -3.23 -9.69
C GLY A 258 -28.69 -2.66 -8.62
N HIS A 259 -28.22 -1.80 -7.72
CA HIS A 259 -29.01 -1.28 -6.60
C HIS A 259 -29.42 0.19 -6.81
N PRO A 260 -30.71 0.51 -6.98
CA PRO A 260 -31.18 1.87 -7.26
C PRO A 260 -30.76 2.90 -6.21
N ALA A 261 -30.72 2.50 -4.93
CA ALA A 261 -30.26 3.36 -3.85
C ALA A 261 -28.78 3.78 -4.00
N CYS A 262 -27.93 2.89 -4.52
CA CYS A 262 -26.53 3.20 -4.79
C CYS A 262 -26.41 4.21 -5.92
N GLU A 263 -27.19 4.02 -7.00
CA GLU A 263 -27.21 4.95 -8.13
C GLU A 263 -27.63 6.36 -7.67
N GLN A 264 -28.71 6.45 -6.90
CA GLN A 264 -29.18 7.72 -6.34
C GLN A 264 -28.13 8.38 -5.44
N ARG A 265 -27.44 7.58 -4.60
CA ARG A 265 -26.37 8.07 -3.73
C ARG A 265 -25.20 8.62 -4.54
N ILE A 266 -24.75 7.90 -5.56
CA ILE A 266 -23.69 8.32 -6.48
C ILE A 266 -24.06 9.64 -7.17
N ARG A 267 -25.27 9.73 -7.72
CA ARG A 267 -25.78 10.96 -8.37
C ARG A 267 -25.80 12.14 -7.41
N THR A 268 -26.26 11.92 -6.19
CA THR A 268 -26.32 12.96 -5.14
C THR A 268 -24.93 13.45 -4.77
N SER A 269 -23.99 12.56 -4.49
CA SER A 269 -22.61 12.92 -4.15
C SER A 269 -21.91 13.62 -5.31
N PHE A 270 -22.10 13.14 -6.54
CA PHE A 270 -21.53 13.80 -7.72
C PHE A 270 -22.05 15.22 -7.90
N ASN A 271 -23.36 15.43 -7.87
CA ASN A 271 -23.94 16.77 -8.01
C ASN A 271 -23.40 17.70 -6.91
N ARG A 272 -23.25 17.18 -5.68
CA ARG A 272 -22.71 17.95 -4.57
C ARG A 272 -21.29 18.48 -4.83
N HIS A 273 -20.41 17.66 -5.38
CA HIS A 273 -18.97 17.98 -5.48
C HIS A 273 -18.52 18.48 -6.86
N PHE A 274 -19.28 18.20 -7.92
CA PHE A 274 -18.91 18.54 -9.29
C PHE A 274 -19.82 19.59 -9.95
N ARG A 275 -20.94 19.98 -9.31
CA ARG A 275 -21.92 20.91 -9.92
C ARG A 275 -22.33 22.09 -9.02
N HIS A 276 -21.72 22.24 -7.85
CA HIS A 276 -21.91 23.42 -7.02
C HIS A 276 -20.66 24.31 -7.10
N GLU A 277 -20.70 25.24 -8.06
CA GLU A 277 -20.27 26.62 -7.88
C GLU A 277 -21.52 27.50 -7.78
#